data_AF-A0A2G9U467-F1
#
_entry.id   AF-A0A2G9U467-F1
#
_cell.length_a   1.000
_cell.length_b   1.000
_cell.length_c   1.000
_cell.angle_alpha   90.00
_cell.angle_beta   90.00
_cell.angle_gamma   90.00
#
_symmetry.space_group_name_H-M   'P 1'
#
loop_
_entity.id
_entity.type
_entity.pdbx_description
1 polymer ?
#
loop_
_entity_poly.entity_id
_entity_poly.type
_entity_poly.pdbx_seq_one_letter_code
_entity_poly.pdbx_strand_id
1 'polypeptide(L)'
;MWAKALLLLVFATYVIADDLQQCLQCVQQNQTWCPETSTCGNTKACQTPITLSLNCPRLPDPAYAYNETNRVPFFDNGHLFKYFHDAFFFLWNGGLEQQVRTLKFQYPDYKFY
;
A
#
# COMPACT_ATOMS: atom_id res chain seq x y z
N MET A 1 10.63 -45.64 8.09
CA MET A 1 10.85 -44.91 6.82
C MET A 1 9.62 -44.13 6.32
N TRP A 2 8.46 -44.21 6.99
CA TRP A 2 7.22 -43.54 6.55
C TRP A 2 7.00 -42.13 7.12
N ALA A 3 7.64 -41.80 8.25
CA ALA A 3 7.49 -40.49 8.90
C ALA A 3 8.14 -39.32 8.13
N LYS A 4 9.21 -39.58 7.36
CA LYS A 4 9.87 -38.54 6.53
C LYS A 4 9.06 -38.18 5.27
N ALA A 5 8.31 -39.13 4.73
CA ALA A 5 7.43 -38.89 3.58
C ALA A 5 6.19 -38.08 3.97
N LEU A 6 5.66 -38.28 5.18
CA LEU A 6 4.53 -37.50 5.69
C LEU A 6 4.89 -36.02 5.90
N LEU A 7 6.11 -35.70 6.33
CA LEU A 7 6.55 -34.33 6.59
C LEU A 7 6.74 -33.50 5.31
N LEU A 8 7.09 -34.14 4.19
CA LEU A 8 7.18 -33.50 2.87
C LEU A 8 5.80 -33.25 2.23
N LEU A 9 4.78 -34.02 2.62
CA LEU A 9 3.40 -33.87 2.18
C LEU A 9 2.68 -32.65 2.80
N VAL A 10 3.15 -32.15 3.95
CA VAL A 10 2.52 -31.00 4.64
C VAL A 10 2.98 -29.65 4.08
N PHE A 11 4.20 -29.55 3.53
CA PHE A 11 4.69 -28.29 2.92
C PHE A 11 4.13 -28.02 1.52
N ALA A 12 3.52 -29.01 0.86
CA ALA A 12 3.09 -28.90 -0.54
C ALA A 12 1.64 -28.39 -0.72
N THR A 13 0.85 -28.22 0.34
CA THR A 13 -0.62 -28.04 0.21
C THR A 13 -1.19 -26.71 0.71
N TYR A 14 -0.36 -25.72 1.06
CA TYR A 14 -0.86 -24.42 1.54
C TYR A 14 -0.16 -23.23 0.86
N VAL A 15 -0.26 -23.14 -0.46
CA VAL A 15 -0.10 -21.86 -1.17
C VAL A 15 -1.48 -21.45 -1.65
N ILE A 16 -2.31 -20.94 -0.74
CA ILE A 16 -3.42 -20.08 -1.12
C ILE A 16 -2.77 -18.78 -1.60
N ALA A 17 -2.67 -18.62 -2.92
CA ALA A 17 -2.05 -17.45 -3.52
C ALA A 17 -2.94 -16.23 -3.22
N ASP A 18 -2.46 -15.36 -2.34
CA ASP A 18 -3.08 -14.07 -2.02
C ASP A 18 -3.22 -13.23 -3.31
N ASP A 19 -4.37 -12.58 -3.50
CA ASP A 19 -4.69 -11.73 -4.66
C ASP A 19 -3.61 -10.65 -4.87
N LEU A 20 -3.01 -10.15 -3.77
CA LEU A 20 -1.85 -9.26 -3.80
C LEU A 20 -0.67 -9.88 -4.55
N GLN A 21 -0.31 -11.12 -4.23
CA GLN A 21 0.86 -11.78 -4.81
C GLN A 21 0.65 -12.07 -6.29
N GLN A 22 -0.55 -12.49 -6.68
CA GLN A 22 -0.90 -12.74 -8.07
C GLN A 22 -0.85 -11.45 -8.90
N CYS A 23 -1.42 -10.35 -8.37
CA CYS A 23 -1.34 -9.04 -9.01
C CYS A 23 0.12 -8.57 -9.18
N LEU A 24 0.93 -8.65 -8.12
CA LEU A 24 2.33 -8.22 -8.15
C LEU A 24 3.13 -8.98 -9.21
N GLN A 25 2.96 -10.31 -9.27
CA GLN A 25 3.63 -11.14 -10.26
C GLN A 25 3.19 -10.78 -11.69
N CYS A 26 1.90 -10.55 -11.91
CA CYS A 26 1.36 -10.15 -13.21
C CYS A 26 1.96 -8.82 -13.69
N VAL A 27 1.91 -7.80 -12.83
CA VAL A 27 2.37 -6.45 -13.19
C VAL A 27 3.89 -6.40 -13.38
N GLN A 28 4.66 -7.16 -12.60
CA GLN A 28 6.10 -7.30 -12.78
C GLN A 28 6.49 -7.91 -14.14
N GLN A 29 5.57 -8.65 -14.78
CA GLN A 29 5.75 -9.19 -16.12
C GLN A 29 5.24 -8.23 -17.22
N ASN A 30 5.00 -6.96 -16.89
CA ASN A 30 4.39 -5.96 -17.78
C ASN A 30 3.03 -6.38 -18.35
N GLN A 31 2.29 -7.25 -17.64
CA GLN A 31 0.93 -7.62 -17.96
C GLN A 31 -0.06 -6.74 -17.18
N THR A 32 -1.32 -6.71 -17.63
CA THR A 32 -2.40 -6.00 -16.92
C THR A 32 -3.14 -6.97 -16.02
N TRP A 33 -3.28 -6.62 -14.74
CA TRP A 33 -4.09 -7.35 -13.77
C TRP A 33 -5.52 -6.82 -13.76
N CYS A 34 -6.49 -7.72 -13.61
CA CYS A 34 -7.90 -7.38 -13.47
C CYS A 34 -8.43 -7.87 -12.11
N PRO A 35 -8.74 -6.97 -11.17
CA PRO A 35 -9.18 -7.34 -9.82
C PRO A 35 -10.60 -7.91 -9.80
N GLU A 36 -11.48 -7.52 -10.72
CA GLU A 36 -12.86 -8.00 -10.73
C GLU A 36 -12.96 -9.48 -11.09
N THR A 37 -12.04 -9.96 -11.92
CA THR A 37 -11.98 -11.36 -12.38
C THR A 37 -10.80 -12.12 -11.81
N SER A 38 -9.93 -11.48 -11.02
CA SER A 38 -8.63 -12.00 -10.55
C SER A 38 -7.83 -12.67 -11.67
N THR A 39 -7.70 -11.99 -12.83
CA THR A 39 -6.99 -12.53 -14.01
C THR A 39 -5.88 -11.61 -14.51
N CYS A 40 -4.80 -12.21 -15.00
CA CYS A 40 -3.69 -11.52 -15.64
C CYS A 40 -3.77 -11.59 -17.17
N GLY A 41 -3.52 -10.47 -17.86
CA GLY A 41 -3.36 -10.39 -19.32
C GLY A 41 -4.65 -10.44 -20.16
N ASN A 42 -5.75 -11.00 -19.65
CA ASN A 42 -7.03 -11.04 -20.35
C ASN A 42 -7.98 -9.94 -19.84
N THR A 43 -7.97 -8.78 -20.49
CA THR A 43 -8.65 -7.57 -20.02
C THR A 43 -9.94 -7.23 -20.77
N LYS A 44 -10.48 -8.15 -21.59
CA LYS A 44 -11.62 -7.85 -22.48
C LYS A 44 -12.89 -7.36 -21.78
N ALA A 45 -13.01 -7.56 -20.46
CA ALA A 45 -14.10 -7.07 -19.63
C ALA A 45 -13.62 -6.35 -18.35
N CYS A 46 -12.35 -5.91 -18.32
CA CYS A 46 -11.78 -5.34 -17.11
C CYS A 46 -12.17 -3.87 -16.93
N GLN A 47 -12.81 -3.54 -15.81
CA GLN A 47 -13.19 -2.17 -15.49
C GLN A 47 -12.03 -1.41 -14.83
N THR A 48 -11.28 -2.09 -13.96
CA THR A 48 -10.18 -1.50 -13.18
C THR A 48 -8.84 -2.14 -13.54
N PRO A 49 -8.25 -1.81 -14.71
CA PRO A 49 -6.97 -2.38 -15.10
C PRO A 49 -5.84 -1.89 -14.19
N ILE A 50 -5.10 -2.83 -13.61
CA ILE A 50 -3.92 -2.55 -12.79
C ILE A 50 -2.66 -2.87 -13.61
N THR A 51 -1.86 -1.83 -13.87
CA THR A 51 -0.58 -1.91 -14.61
C THR A 51 0.61 -1.46 -13.76
N LEU A 52 0.37 -1.00 -12.54
CA LEU A 52 1.40 -0.55 -11.60
C LEU A 52 1.30 -1.35 -10.31
N SER A 53 2.43 -1.85 -9.80
CA SER A 53 2.49 -2.65 -8.58
C SER A 53 1.96 -1.91 -7.34
N LEU A 54 1.99 -0.57 -7.37
CA LEU A 54 1.40 0.28 -6.34
C LEU A 54 -0.12 0.09 -6.22
N ASN A 55 -0.80 -0.22 -7.33
CA ASN A 55 -2.25 -0.32 -7.40
C ASN A 55 -2.76 -1.75 -7.15
N CYS A 56 -1.86 -2.71 -6.86
CA CYS A 56 -2.27 -4.06 -6.50
C CYS A 56 -3.05 -4.06 -5.18
N PRO A 57 -4.09 -4.90 -5.06
CA PRO A 57 -4.92 -4.97 -3.86
C PRO A 57 -4.07 -5.40 -2.68
N ARG A 58 -4.10 -4.63 -1.61
CA ARG A 58 -3.44 -4.94 -0.35
C ARG A 58 -4.48 -5.07 0.73
N LEU A 59 -4.29 -6.05 1.61
CA LEU A 59 -5.02 -6.05 2.86
C LEU A 59 -4.69 -4.75 3.61
N PRO A 60 -5.70 -4.11 4.24
CA PRO A 60 -5.45 -2.97 5.11
C PRO A 60 -4.44 -3.40 6.16
N ASP A 61 -3.35 -2.67 6.29
CA ASP A 61 -2.43 -2.86 7.40
C ASP A 61 -3.22 -2.66 8.71
N PRO A 62 -3.26 -3.64 9.62
CA PRO A 62 -3.99 -3.53 10.88
C PRO A 62 -3.61 -2.29 11.69
N ALA A 63 -2.36 -1.82 11.59
CA ALA A 63 -1.89 -0.59 12.24
C ALA A 63 -2.56 0.68 11.69
N TYR A 64 -3.19 0.59 10.52
CA TYR A 64 -3.82 1.69 9.79
C TYR A 64 -5.29 1.42 9.44
N ALA A 65 -5.92 0.41 10.07
CA ALA A 65 -7.35 0.14 9.86
C ALA A 65 -8.19 1.38 10.18
N TYR A 66 -9.23 1.66 9.37
CA TYR A 66 -10.07 2.86 9.53
C TYR A 66 -11.09 2.68 10.65
N ASN A 67 -10.63 2.79 11.91
CA ASN A 67 -11.46 2.67 13.11
C ASN A 67 -11.11 3.77 14.14
N GLU A 68 -11.91 3.90 15.20
CA GLU A 68 -11.70 4.95 16.21
C GLU A 68 -10.40 4.78 17.00
N THR A 69 -9.93 3.54 17.18
CA THR A 69 -8.68 3.23 17.88
C THR A 69 -7.43 3.62 17.10
N ASN A 70 -7.52 3.73 15.77
CA ASN A 70 -6.41 4.11 14.88
C ASN A 70 -6.47 5.59 14.51
N ARG A 71 -6.69 6.42 15.52
CA ARG A 71 -6.62 7.86 15.41
C ARG A 71 -5.58 8.40 16.38
N VAL A 72 -4.91 9.47 15.98
CA VAL A 72 -3.89 10.14 16.78
C VAL A 72 -4.34 11.56 17.08
N PRO A 73 -4.05 12.10 18.28
CA PRO A 73 -4.35 13.49 18.61
C PRO A 73 -3.73 14.43 17.58
N PHE A 74 -4.48 15.45 17.17
CA PHE A 74 -3.99 16.49 16.28
C PHE A 74 -3.81 17.79 17.07
N PHE A 75 -2.56 18.06 17.46
CA PHE A 75 -2.20 19.21 18.32
C PHE A 75 -3.16 19.33 19.52
N ASP A 76 -3.67 20.53 19.78
CA ASP A 76 -4.49 20.83 20.95
C ASP A 76 -5.96 20.38 20.78
N ASN A 77 -6.43 20.13 19.56
CA ASN A 77 -7.83 19.81 19.29
C ASN A 77 -8.01 18.88 18.08
N GLY A 78 -8.75 17.79 18.29
CA GLY A 78 -9.17 16.87 17.23
C GLY A 78 -8.26 15.64 17.09
N HIS A 79 -8.62 14.78 16.14
CA HIS A 79 -7.88 13.56 15.86
C HIS A 79 -7.79 13.33 14.35
N LEU A 80 -6.62 12.86 13.90
CA LEU A 80 -6.41 12.39 12.53
C LEU A 80 -6.38 10.87 12.50
N PHE A 81 -6.79 10.27 11.38
CA PHE A 81 -6.50 8.86 11.16
C PHE A 81 -4.99 8.65 11.05
N LYS A 82 -4.51 7.62 11.77
CA LYS A 82 -3.08 7.33 11.89
C LYS A 82 -2.38 7.19 10.52
N TYR A 83 -3.07 6.63 9.53
CA TYR A 83 -2.56 6.50 8.17
C TYR A 83 -2.14 7.85 7.56
N PHE A 84 -3.04 8.83 7.55
CA PHE A 84 -2.75 10.15 6.95
C PHE A 84 -1.74 10.93 7.77
N HIS A 85 -1.81 10.83 9.10
CA HIS A 85 -0.83 11.44 9.99
C HIS A 85 0.59 10.92 9.69
N ASP A 86 0.78 9.60 9.70
CA ASP A 86 2.10 9.01 9.52
C ASP A 86 2.63 9.22 8.11
N ALA A 87 1.78 9.12 7.08
CA ALA A 87 2.16 9.40 5.71
C ALA A 87 2.62 10.86 5.52
N PHE A 88 1.90 11.82 6.12
CA PHE A 88 2.30 13.22 6.09
C PHE A 88 3.64 13.41 6.79
N PHE A 89 3.80 12.91 8.02
CA PHE A 89 5.03 13.11 8.78
C PHE A 89 6.23 12.34 8.21
N PHE A 90 5.99 11.23 7.52
CA PHE A 90 7.04 10.55 6.75
C PHE A 90 7.64 11.48 5.68
N LEU A 91 6.80 12.17 4.91
CA LEU A 91 7.26 13.13 3.90
C LEU A 91 7.84 14.40 4.54
N TRP A 92 7.15 14.94 5.54
CA TRP A 92 7.55 16.15 6.27
C TRP A 92 8.96 16.00 6.86
N ASN A 93 9.15 14.96 7.66
CA ASN A 93 10.43 14.64 8.31
C ASN A 93 11.46 14.08 7.33
N GLY A 94 11.02 13.52 6.19
CA GLY A 94 11.87 13.05 5.10
C GLY A 94 12.55 14.17 4.29
N GLY A 95 12.36 15.43 4.67
CA GLY A 95 13.05 16.58 4.11
C GLY A 95 12.14 17.63 3.47
N LEU A 96 10.85 17.34 3.31
CA LEU A 96 9.89 18.32 2.81
C LEU A 96 9.85 19.56 3.70
N GLU A 97 9.91 19.39 5.03
CA GLU A 97 9.97 20.53 5.97
C GLU A 97 11.11 21.50 5.62
N GLN A 98 12.32 20.96 5.48
CA GLN A 98 13.50 21.76 5.20
C GLN A 98 13.40 22.46 3.86
N GLN A 99 12.89 21.76 2.83
CA GLN A 99 12.70 22.34 1.51
C GLN A 99 11.69 23.50 1.54
N VAL A 100 10.56 23.31 2.21
CA VAL A 100 9.54 24.35 2.40
C VAL A 100 10.11 25.57 3.12
N ARG A 101 10.89 25.36 4.20
CA ARG A 101 11.55 26.44 4.95
C ARG A 101 12.57 27.20 4.09
N THR A 102 13.41 26.48 3.34
CA THR A 102 14.39 27.06 2.42
C THR A 102 13.70 27.92 1.36
N LEU A 103 12.63 27.41 0.75
CA LEU A 103 11.85 28.16 -0.26
C LEU A 103 11.22 29.41 0.35
N LYS A 104 10.67 29.32 1.56
CA LYS A 104 10.11 30.50 2.24
C LYS A 104 11.17 31.55 2.56
N PHE A 105 12.37 31.13 2.94
CA PHE A 105 13.48 32.04 3.18
C PHE A 105 13.94 32.74 1.89
N GLN A 106 14.02 32.01 0.78
CA GLN A 106 14.43 32.55 -0.52
C GLN A 106 13.36 33.44 -1.16
N TYR A 107 12.09 33.12 -0.96
CA TYR A 107 10.95 33.79 -1.58
C TYR A 107 9.94 34.22 -0.50
N PRO A 108 10.26 35.25 0.31
CA PRO A 108 9.44 35.63 1.46
C PRO A 108 8.04 36.10 1.07
N ASP A 109 7.84 36.65 -0.12
CA ASP A 109 6.56 37.17 -0.59
C ASP A 109 5.62 36.09 -1.18
N TYR A 110 6.13 34.87 -1.38
CA TYR A 110 5.34 33.77 -1.92
C TYR A 110 4.38 33.24 -0.83
N LYS A 111 3.14 32.96 -1.25
CA LYS A 111 2.08 32.44 -0.39
C LYS A 111 2.04 30.91 -0.41
N PHE A 112 1.77 30.31 0.74
CA PHE A 112 1.36 28.91 0.85
C PHE A 112 -0.16 28.83 0.68
N TYR A 113 -0.63 27.81 -0.03
CA TYR A 113 -2.05 27.52 -0.29
C TYR A 113 -2.37 26.11 0.18
#